data_AF-A0A7V3MKK5-F1
#
_entry.id   AF-A0A7V3MKK5-F1
#
_cell.length_a   1.000
_cell.length_b   1.000
_cell.length_c   1.000
_cell.angle_alpha   90.00
_cell.angle_beta   90.00
_cell.angle_gamma   90.00
#
_symmetry.space_group_name_H-M   'P 1'
#
loop_
_entity.id
_entity.type
_entity.pdbx_description
1 polymer ?
#
loop_
_entity_poly.entity_id
_entity_poly.type
_entity_poly.pdbx_seq_one_letter_code
_entity_poly.pdbx_strand_id
1 'polypeptide(L)' 'MSKSGIQTRLPDERWSHITDERSEPAGLRPDVLETVSDPLTNLAGGDGELPAVREHEAAKFFLVV' A
#
# COMPACT_ATOMS: atom_id res chain seq x y z
N MET A 1 -3.80 -0.22 -14.07
CA MET A 1 -3.91 -1.64 -13.67
C MET A 1 -2.72 -1.94 -12.79
N SER A 2 -2.92 -2.55 -11.62
CA SER A 2 -1.78 -3.00 -10.79
C SER A 2 -1.01 -4.05 -11.57
N LYS A 3 0.32 -3.97 -11.58
CA LYS A 3 1.18 -4.95 -12.27
C LYS A 3 1.02 -6.37 -11.72
N SER A 4 0.46 -6.52 -10.52
CA SER A 4 0.16 -7.80 -9.87
C SER A 4 -1.12 -8.48 -10.39
N GLY A 5 -1.88 -7.85 -11.30
CA GLY A 5 -3.15 -8.41 -11.81
C GLY A 5 -4.32 -8.37 -10.80
N ILE A 6 -4.07 -7.96 -9.56
CA ILE A 6 -5.06 -7.81 -8.49
C ILE A 6 -5.50 -6.35 -8.44
N GLN A 7 -6.80 -6.10 -8.53
CA GLN A 7 -7.34 -4.74 -8.56
C GLN A 7 -7.51 -4.19 -7.14
N THR A 8 -6.44 -3.64 -6.57
CA THR A 8 -6.51 -2.99 -5.27
C THR A 8 -7.00 -1.54 -5.47
N ARG A 9 -8.28 -1.27 -5.18
CA ARG A 9 -8.81 0.10 -5.10
C ARG A 9 -8.72 0.55 -3.64
N LEU A 10 -8.02 1.65 -3.39
CA LEU A 10 -8.10 2.39 -2.13
C LEU A 10 -9.06 3.57 -2.35
N PRO A 11 -10.34 3.46 -1.95
CA PRO A 11 -11.30 4.55 -2.14
C PRO A 11 -10.88 5.77 -1.31
N ASP A 12 -11.18 6.97 -1.80
CA ASP A 12 -10.91 8.22 -1.07
C ASP A 12 -11.47 8.17 0.36
N GLU A 13 -12.65 7.58 0.54
CA GLU A 13 -13.33 7.42 1.83
C GLU A 13 -12.53 6.59 2.85
N ARG A 14 -11.86 5.51 2.41
CA ARG A 14 -11.00 4.71 3.30
C ARG A 14 -9.70 5.44 3.64
N TRP A 15 -9.17 6.22 2.71
CA TRP A 15 -7.97 7.03 2.94
C TRP A 15 -8.22 8.12 3.97
N SER A 16 -9.34 8.86 3.83
CA SER A 16 -9.72 9.91 4.79
C SER A 16 -9.83 9.35 6.21
N HIS A 17 -10.41 8.15 6.37
CA HIS A 17 -10.53 7.52 7.69
C HIS A 17 -9.17 7.17 8.31
N ILE A 18 -8.20 6.71 7.52
CA ILE A 18 -6.83 6.43 7.97
C ILE A 18 -6.12 7.72 8.41
N THR A 19 -6.31 8.82 7.68
CA THR A 19 -5.63 10.10 7.95
C THR A 19 -6.28 10.92 9.06
N ASP A 20 -7.57 10.75 9.31
CA ASP A 20 -8.31 11.46 10.36
C ASP A 20 -7.95 10.92 11.77
N GLU A 21 -7.67 9.62 11.88
CA GLU A 21 -7.26 9.02 13.16
C GLU A 21 -5.77 9.19 13.46
N ARG A 22 -4.92 9.29 12.42
CA ARG A 22 -3.48 9.52 12.53
C ARG A 22 -2.97 10.37 11.37
N SER A 23 -2.35 11.50 11.68
CA SER A 23 -1.86 12.44 10.66
C SER A 23 -0.57 11.99 9.96
N GLU A 24 0.14 11.01 10.53
CA GLU A 24 1.41 10.47 10.01
C GLU A 24 1.32 9.93 8.56
N PRO A 25 0.32 9.10 8.18
CA PRO A 25 0.18 8.60 6.82
C PRO A 25 -0.31 9.63 5.79
N ALA A 26 -0.78 10.83 6.20
CA ALA A 26 -1.38 11.79 5.27
C ALA A 26 -0.44 12.23 4.13
N GLY A 27 0.87 12.28 4.40
CA GLY A 27 1.90 12.57 3.40
C GLY A 27 2.28 11.38 2.50
N LEU A 28 1.95 10.15 2.91
CA LEU A 28 2.42 8.90 2.29
C LEU A 28 1.45 8.35 1.25
N ARG A 29 0.35 9.07 0.96
CA ARG A 29 -0.66 8.65 -0.04
C ARG A 29 -0.04 8.28 -1.39
N PRO A 30 0.86 9.10 -1.97
CA PRO A 30 1.45 8.78 -3.26
C PRO A 30 2.28 7.49 -3.19
N ASP A 31 3.08 7.31 -2.13
CA ASP A 31 3.91 6.13 -1.94
C ASP A 31 3.09 4.84 -1.77
N VAL A 32 1.97 4.91 -1.04
CA VAL A 32 1.04 3.79 -0.88
C VAL A 32 0.40 3.40 -2.21
N LEU A 33 -0.08 4.38 -2.99
CA LEU A 33 -0.66 4.13 -4.31
C LEU A 33 0.38 3.57 -5.30
N GLU A 34 1.62 4.03 -5.21
CA GLU A 34 2.72 3.54 -6.02
C GLU A 34 3.09 2.10 -5.63
N THR A 35 3.18 1.80 -4.33
CA THR A 35 3.43 0.45 -3.80
C THR A 35 2.41 -0.56 -4.31
N VAL A 36 1.14 -0.17 -4.35
CA VAL A 36 0.05 -1.02 -4.86
C VAL A 36 0.07 -1.17 -6.39
N SER A 37 0.45 -0.10 -7.10
CA SER A 37 0.44 -0.08 -8.57
C SER A 37 1.64 -0.80 -9.18
N ASP A 38 2.81 -0.64 -8.56
CA ASP A 38 4.10 -1.17 -8.99
C ASP A 38 4.94 -1.65 -7.79
N PRO A 39 4.52 -2.75 -7.13
CA PRO A 39 5.28 -3.31 -6.02
C PRO A 39 6.61 -3.87 -6.49
N LEU A 40 7.62 -3.82 -5.62
CA LEU A 40 8.87 -4.54 -5.82
C LEU A 40 8.65 -6.06 -5.82
N THR A 41 7.80 -6.53 -4.90
CA THR A 41 7.33 -7.91 -4.83
C THR A 41 6.01 -7.98 -4.06
N ASN A 42 5.25 -9.05 -4.27
CA ASN A 42 4.17 -9.41 -3.36
C ASN A 42 4.68 -10.50 -2.40
N LEU A 43 4.29 -10.45 -1.14
CA LEU A 43 4.53 -11.50 -0.16
C LEU A 43 3.31 -12.43 -0.07
N ALA A 44 3.49 -13.63 0.47
CA ALA A 44 2.36 -14.46 0.90
C ALA A 44 2.01 -14.10 2.34
N GLY A 45 0.86 -13.45 2.54
CA GLY A 45 0.32 -13.13 3.85
C GLY A 45 -0.49 -14.29 4.46
N GLY A 46 -1.18 -14.00 5.56
CA GLY A 46 -2.17 -14.92 6.13
C GLY A 46 -3.44 -14.96 5.27
N ASP A 47 -4.26 -16.00 5.42
CA ASP A 47 -5.60 -16.09 4.82
C ASP A 47 -5.69 -15.80 3.30
N GLY A 48 -4.62 -16.09 2.55
CA GLY A 48 -4.56 -15.87 1.10
C GLY A 48 -4.27 -14.43 0.68
N GLU A 49 -3.91 -13.56 1.63
CA GLU A 49 -3.46 -12.20 1.35
C GLU A 49 -2.17 -12.20 0.53
N LEU A 50 -2.05 -11.19 -0.35
CA LEU A 50 -0.84 -10.95 -1.14
C LEU A 50 -0.36 -9.51 -0.94
N PRO A 51 0.29 -9.20 0.20
CA PRO A 51 0.72 -7.86 0.52
C PRO A 51 1.73 -7.33 -0.51
N ALA A 52 1.48 -6.13 -1.02
CA ALA A 52 2.37 -5.40 -1.90
C ALA A 52 3.50 -4.75 -1.09
N VAL A 53 4.75 -4.99 -1.50
CA VAL A 53 5.95 -4.48 -0.81
C VAL A 53 6.75 -3.54 -1.70
N ARG A 54 7.20 -2.42 -1.13
CA ARG A 54 8.15 -1.50 -1.77
C ARG A 54 9.05 -0.83 -0.74
N GLU A 55 10.32 -0.64 -1.09
CA GLU A 55 11.25 0.14 -0.28
C GLU A 55 10.97 1.64 -0.42
N HIS A 56 10.95 2.38 0.69
CA HIS A 56 10.74 3.84 0.71
C HIS A 56 12.00 4.59 1.16
N GLU A 57 12.70 4.06 2.16
CA GLU A 57 14.03 4.50 2.56
C GLU A 57 14.91 3.27 2.75
N ALA A 58 16.23 3.46 2.84
CA ALA A 58 17.17 2.36 3.07
C ALA A 58 16.73 1.50 4.26
N ALA A 59 16.41 0.23 3.99
CA ALA A 59 15.90 -0.74 4.97
C ALA A 59 14.54 -0.39 5.62
N LYS A 60 13.75 0.51 5.03
CA LYS A 60 12.34 0.76 5.42
C LYS A 60 11.40 0.45 4.25
N PHE A 61 10.39 -0.35 4.53
CA PHE A 61 9.47 -0.87 3.52
C PHE A 61 8.03 -0.49 3.83
N PHE A 62 7.26 -0.17 2.79
CA PHE A 62 5.81 -0.21 2.83
C PHE A 62 5.33 -1.64 2.65
N LEU A 63 4.35 -2.02 3.46
CA LEU A 63 3.57 -3.24 3.33
C LEU A 63 2.11 -2.80 3.21
N VAL A 64 1.48 -3.07 2.05
CA VAL A 64 0.10 -2.68 1.79
C VAL A 64 -0.72 -3.93 1.48
N VAL A 65 -1.80 -4.16 2.23
CA VAL A 65 -2.71 -5.32 2.12
C VAL A 65 -4.03 -4.90 1.50
#